data_AF-A0A830GRV8-F1
#
_entry.id   AF-A0A830GRV8-F1
#
_cell.length_a   1.000
_cell.length_b   1.000
_cell.length_c   1.000
_cell.angle_alpha   90.00
_cell.angle_beta   90.00
_cell.angle_gamma   90.00
#
_symmetry.space_group_name_H-M   'P 1'
#
loop_
_entity.id
_entity.type
_entity.pdbx_description
1 polymer ?
#
loop_
_entity_poly.entity_id
_entity_poly.type
_entity_poly.pdbx_seq_one_letter_code
_entity_poly.pdbx_strand_id
1 'polypeptide(L)'
;MSNSIQIDQFPYQHAGETLSFAIETYDLDTGEAGEPDGEQHISLPEESGWETGELSVRVAVDDETLEEVFPATEPNAGALVVVGYCPTNHHRFVSVLAKPPLTAGSVTGTVELTHEDLRGRVTLTPYLVRTKKRDDGDDYAHRIGNKLASGPAWVVDVDEPSTGQSTDLDIRTKSFSEPDFPANEANTWYVDITNSESPKLYVNKDHAYMAPLIDEDATQTFRGRVRSVVLDTIGIPMLVEFVVKAAELAVNSGEIKYEWQERMLTEVCGDVFGDDPEPDDIEEMLKPGSLSATLNDIESAVQRRRSPHENIKRLLELNT
;
A
#
# COMPACT_ATOMS: atom_id res chain seq x y z
N MET A 1 10.62 -28.71 -11.09
CA MET A 1 10.70 -28.91 -9.63
C MET A 1 10.16 -27.64 -9.00
N SER A 2 8.96 -27.68 -8.43
CA SER A 2 8.32 -26.52 -7.83
C SER A 2 9.06 -26.16 -6.54
N ASN A 3 9.68 -24.98 -6.51
CA ASN A 3 10.08 -24.36 -5.25
C ASN A 3 8.80 -23.91 -4.54
N SER A 4 8.27 -24.78 -3.70
CA SER A 4 7.32 -24.38 -2.66
C SER A 4 8.06 -23.41 -1.74
N ILE A 5 7.58 -22.16 -1.70
CA ILE A 5 7.95 -21.20 -0.68
C ILE A 5 7.62 -21.88 0.66
N GLN A 6 8.60 -22.00 1.56
CA GLN A 6 8.35 -22.53 2.89
C GLN A 6 7.49 -21.51 3.64
N ILE A 7 6.24 -21.86 3.89
CA ILE A 7 5.38 -21.23 4.91
C ILE A 7 6.18 -21.28 6.22
N ASP A 8 6.19 -20.18 7.00
CA ASP A 8 6.84 -20.10 8.30
C ASP A 8 6.49 -21.35 9.14
N GLN A 9 7.42 -22.31 9.21
CA GLN A 9 7.22 -23.50 10.03
C GLN A 9 7.60 -23.13 11.46
N PHE A 10 6.59 -22.75 12.23
CA PHE A 10 6.74 -22.56 13.66
C PHE A 10 7.04 -23.92 14.32
N PRO A 11 8.01 -24.00 15.25
CA PRO A 11 8.34 -25.24 15.94
C PRO A 11 7.31 -25.59 17.04
N TYR A 12 6.10 -25.04 16.94
CA TYR A 12 4.99 -25.17 17.87
C TYR A 12 3.67 -24.93 17.14
N GLN A 13 2.55 -25.29 17.77
CA GLN A 13 1.19 -25.05 17.28
C GLN A 13 0.95 -23.55 17.12
N HIS A 14 0.74 -23.17 15.86
CA HIS A 14 0.51 -21.81 15.42
C HIS A 14 -0.63 -21.86 14.40
N ALA A 15 -1.72 -21.13 14.66
CA ALA A 15 -2.94 -21.22 13.86
C ALA A 15 -2.83 -20.56 12.47
N GLY A 16 -1.76 -19.81 12.22
CA GLY A 16 -1.57 -19.10 10.96
C GLY A 16 -2.33 -17.77 10.96
N GLU A 17 -2.82 -17.37 9.80
CA GLU A 17 -3.59 -16.12 9.60
C GLU A 17 -5.09 -16.34 9.86
N THR A 18 -5.47 -16.61 11.10
CA THR A 18 -6.87 -16.84 11.50
C THR A 18 -7.53 -15.63 12.16
N LEU A 19 -6.78 -14.60 12.54
CA LEU A 19 -7.35 -13.40 13.14
C LEU A 19 -7.97 -12.51 12.05
N SER A 20 -9.17 -11.98 12.32
CA SER A 20 -9.72 -10.90 11.50
C SER A 20 -9.26 -9.55 12.05
N PHE A 21 -9.01 -8.58 11.16
CA PHE A 21 -8.56 -7.25 11.55
C PHE A 21 -9.05 -6.17 10.60
N ALA A 22 -9.59 -5.11 11.20
CA ALA A 22 -10.04 -3.92 10.51
C ALA A 22 -9.64 -2.67 11.30
N ILE A 23 -9.26 -1.63 10.58
CA ILE A 23 -9.32 -0.26 11.10
C ILE A 23 -10.73 0.25 10.76
N GLU A 24 -11.41 0.84 11.74
CA GLU A 24 -12.80 1.31 11.59
C GLU A 24 -12.83 2.80 11.27
N THR A 25 -12.06 3.60 12.01
CA THR A 25 -11.97 5.05 11.87
C THR A 25 -10.58 5.53 12.26
N TYR A 26 -10.24 6.74 11.85
CA TYR A 26 -9.10 7.50 12.37
C TYR A 26 -9.55 8.87 12.89
N ASP A 27 -8.81 9.41 13.85
CA ASP A 27 -9.01 10.74 14.43
C ASP A 27 -7.62 11.36 14.66
N LEU A 28 -7.39 12.58 14.14
CA LEU A 28 -6.15 13.33 14.25
C LEU A 28 -6.33 14.48 15.24
N ASP A 29 -5.25 14.87 15.92
CA ASP A 29 -5.27 16.00 16.86
C ASP A 29 -5.62 17.36 16.25
N THR A 30 -5.58 17.46 14.92
CA THR A 30 -6.04 18.59 14.12
C THR A 30 -7.58 18.71 14.06
N GLY A 31 -8.29 17.67 14.51
CA GLY A 31 -9.75 17.53 14.42
C GLY A 31 -10.23 16.90 13.11
N GLU A 32 -9.29 16.47 12.25
CA GLU A 32 -9.60 15.70 11.06
C GLU A 32 -9.83 14.24 11.43
N ALA A 33 -10.96 13.70 10.98
CA ALA A 33 -11.37 12.33 11.25
C ALA A 33 -12.02 11.72 10.01
N GLY A 34 -11.91 10.41 9.87
CA GLY A 34 -12.44 9.71 8.70
C GLY A 34 -12.53 8.21 8.85
N GLU A 35 -12.99 7.59 7.78
CA GLU A 35 -13.06 6.14 7.60
C GLU A 35 -12.02 5.71 6.56
N PRO A 36 -11.56 4.45 6.58
CA PRO A 36 -10.73 3.90 5.52
C PRO A 36 -11.34 4.07 4.12
N ASP A 37 -10.49 4.38 3.15
CA ASP A 37 -10.86 4.66 1.75
C ASP A 37 -10.73 3.44 0.82
N GLY A 38 -10.29 2.30 1.34
CA GLY A 38 -10.13 1.03 0.60
C GLY A 38 -10.05 -0.22 1.47
N GLU A 39 -9.81 -1.37 0.84
CA GLU A 39 -9.53 -2.63 1.54
C GLU A 39 -8.13 -2.56 2.16
N GLN A 40 -8.05 -2.52 3.49
CA GLN A 40 -6.79 -2.65 4.27
C GLN A 40 -5.76 -1.52 4.07
N HIS A 41 -6.23 -0.34 3.66
CA HIS A 41 -5.40 0.82 3.40
C HIS A 41 -6.03 2.10 3.97
N ILE A 42 -5.21 3.02 4.46
CA ILE A 42 -5.59 4.39 4.83
C ILE A 42 -4.45 5.34 4.46
N SER A 43 -4.77 6.46 3.83
CA SER A 43 -3.86 7.61 3.71
C SER A 43 -4.29 8.71 4.66
N LEU A 44 -3.39 9.10 5.57
CA LEU A 44 -3.64 10.21 6.49
C LEU A 44 -3.32 11.55 5.79
N PRO A 45 -4.15 12.58 5.97
CA PRO A 45 -3.96 13.89 5.35
C PRO A 45 -2.69 14.60 5.87
N GLU A 46 -1.68 14.75 5.01
CA GLU A 46 -0.40 15.39 5.33
C GLU A 46 -0.53 16.91 5.58
N GLU A 47 -1.38 17.59 4.80
CA GLU A 47 -1.56 19.06 4.89
C GLU A 47 -2.09 19.53 6.25
N SER A 48 -2.61 18.61 7.05
CA SER A 48 -3.18 18.89 8.37
C SER A 48 -2.12 19.26 9.41
N GLY A 49 -0.85 18.84 9.21
CA GLY A 49 0.23 19.11 10.14
C GLY A 49 0.06 18.42 11.51
N TRP A 50 -0.62 17.28 11.54
CA TRP A 50 -0.90 16.51 12.75
C TRP A 50 0.38 16.04 13.48
N GLU A 51 0.31 16.00 14.82
CA GLU A 51 1.40 15.47 15.65
C GLU A 51 1.06 14.07 16.18
N THR A 52 -0.22 13.85 16.48
CA THR A 52 -0.76 12.60 17.03
C THR A 52 -2.05 12.18 16.33
N GLY A 53 -2.22 10.87 16.18
CA GLY A 53 -3.39 10.27 15.56
C GLY A 53 -3.82 9.00 16.28
N GLU A 54 -5.12 8.74 16.32
CA GLU A 54 -5.71 7.55 16.91
C GLU A 54 -6.47 6.76 15.85
N LEU A 55 -6.14 5.48 15.74
CA LEU A 55 -6.86 4.54 14.89
C LEU A 55 -7.77 3.67 15.76
N SER A 56 -9.08 3.73 15.52
CA SER A 56 -10.02 2.76 16.10
C SER A 56 -9.90 1.46 15.34
N VAL A 57 -9.53 0.38 16.02
CA VAL A 57 -9.28 -0.92 15.41
C VAL A 57 -10.12 -2.01 16.04
N ARG A 58 -10.43 -3.03 15.24
CA ARG A 58 -11.16 -4.22 15.67
C ARG A 58 -10.40 -5.48 15.27
N VAL A 59 -10.13 -6.33 16.24
CA VAL A 59 -9.56 -7.68 16.04
C VAL A 59 -10.58 -8.70 16.51
N ALA A 60 -10.79 -9.78 15.77
CA ALA A 60 -11.56 -10.92 16.27
C ALA A 60 -10.78 -12.23 16.20
N VAL A 61 -10.99 -13.05 17.22
CA VAL A 61 -10.44 -14.40 17.38
C VAL A 61 -11.58 -15.36 17.68
N ASP A 62 -11.58 -16.53 17.06
CA ASP A 62 -12.58 -17.57 17.30
C ASP A 62 -12.11 -18.60 18.35
N ASP A 63 -13.05 -19.44 18.80
CA ASP A 63 -12.74 -20.49 19.77
C ASP A 63 -11.77 -21.54 19.18
N GLU A 64 -11.90 -21.85 17.89
CA GLU A 64 -11.02 -22.81 17.19
C GLU A 64 -9.55 -22.39 17.25
N THR A 65 -9.27 -21.12 16.97
CA THR A 65 -7.90 -20.55 17.08
C THR A 65 -7.38 -20.65 18.51
N LEU A 66 -8.20 -20.35 19.52
CA LEU A 66 -7.77 -20.41 20.91
C LEU A 66 -7.49 -21.85 21.37
N GLU A 67 -8.35 -22.80 20.99
CA GLU A 67 -8.20 -24.22 21.29
C GLU A 67 -7.00 -24.85 20.57
N GLU A 68 -6.66 -24.37 19.37
CA GLU A 68 -5.48 -24.81 18.62
C GLU A 68 -4.18 -24.35 19.27
N VAL A 69 -4.10 -23.14 19.83
CA VAL A 69 -2.82 -22.57 20.28
C VAL A 69 -2.62 -22.58 21.79
N PHE A 70 -3.66 -22.88 22.56
CA PHE A 70 -3.59 -23.07 24.01
C PHE A 70 -3.95 -24.49 24.42
N PRO A 71 -3.16 -25.13 25.32
CA PRO A 71 -3.55 -26.41 25.88
C PRO A 71 -4.78 -26.26 26.78
N ALA A 72 -5.67 -27.26 26.81
CA ALA A 72 -6.88 -27.27 27.63
C ALA A 72 -6.63 -27.12 29.15
N THR A 73 -5.40 -27.34 29.60
CA THR A 73 -4.99 -27.18 31.01
C THR A 73 -4.63 -25.74 31.38
N GLU A 74 -4.52 -24.83 30.41
CA GLU A 74 -4.13 -23.43 30.62
C GLU A 74 -5.23 -22.47 30.16
N PRO A 75 -5.64 -21.50 30.99
CA PRO A 75 -6.65 -20.53 30.60
C PRO A 75 -6.06 -19.52 29.59
N ASN A 76 -6.34 -19.69 28.29
CA ASN A 76 -6.11 -18.77 27.16
C ASN A 76 -5.13 -17.62 27.47
N ALA A 77 -3.89 -17.97 27.80
CA ALA A 77 -2.92 -17.08 28.44
C ALA A 77 -2.20 -16.17 27.43
N GLY A 78 -2.95 -15.70 26.43
CA GLY A 78 -2.50 -14.83 25.37
C GLY A 78 -2.90 -13.38 25.56
N ALA A 79 -2.30 -12.51 24.76
CA ALA A 79 -2.77 -11.16 24.55
C ALA A 79 -3.03 -10.97 23.05
N LEU A 80 -4.08 -10.22 22.72
CA LEU A 80 -4.27 -9.68 21.38
C LEU A 80 -3.55 -8.34 21.33
N VAL A 81 -2.64 -8.22 20.37
CA VAL A 81 -1.84 -7.02 20.15
C VAL A 81 -1.90 -6.63 18.68
N VAL A 82 -1.77 -5.34 18.40
CA VAL A 82 -1.47 -4.83 17.06
C VAL A 82 -0.04 -4.32 17.09
N VAL A 83 0.78 -4.83 16.19
CA VAL A 83 2.18 -4.43 16.05
C VAL A 83 2.27 -3.49 14.87
N GLY A 84 2.80 -2.30 15.12
CA GLY A 84 3.16 -1.34 14.09
C GLY A 84 4.62 -1.47 13.69
N TYR A 85 4.89 -1.41 12.40
CA TYR A 85 6.24 -1.36 11.84
C TYR A 85 6.32 -0.28 10.77
N CYS A 86 7.20 0.68 10.96
CA CYS A 86 7.58 1.67 9.96
C CYS A 86 8.90 1.22 9.30
N PRO A 87 8.88 0.77 8.03
CA PRO A 87 10.09 0.28 7.36
C PRO A 87 11.15 1.36 7.18
N THR A 88 10.72 2.60 6.91
CA THR A 88 11.59 3.73 6.56
C THR A 88 12.64 4.04 7.62
N ASN A 89 12.24 4.05 8.89
CA ASN A 89 13.12 4.33 10.03
C ASN A 89 13.28 3.12 10.98
N HIS A 90 12.75 1.96 10.60
CA HIS A 90 12.69 0.73 11.39
C HIS A 90 12.01 0.85 12.76
N HIS A 91 11.22 1.90 12.99
CA HIS A 91 10.45 2.09 14.21
C HIS A 91 9.41 0.97 14.36
N ARG A 92 9.26 0.46 15.59
CA ARG A 92 8.33 -0.62 15.94
C ARG A 92 7.63 -0.27 17.24
N PHE A 93 6.31 -0.43 17.25
CA PHE A 93 5.48 -0.20 18.42
C PHE A 93 4.42 -1.29 18.54
N VAL A 94 3.82 -1.38 19.72
CA VAL A 94 2.84 -2.43 20.05
C VAL A 94 1.71 -1.81 20.85
N SER A 95 0.49 -1.98 20.36
CA SER A 95 -0.74 -1.66 21.08
C SER A 95 -1.39 -2.94 21.59
N VAL A 96 -1.66 -3.02 22.89
CA VAL A 96 -2.29 -4.19 23.51
C VAL A 96 -3.79 -3.98 23.57
N LEU A 97 -4.55 -4.75 22.78
CA LEU A 97 -6.02 -4.65 22.72
C LEU A 97 -6.70 -5.45 23.83
N ALA A 98 -6.20 -6.66 24.11
CA ALA A 98 -6.75 -7.52 25.16
C ALA A 98 -5.64 -8.27 25.89
N LYS A 99 -5.83 -8.45 27.20
CA LYS A 99 -4.93 -9.19 28.10
C LYS A 99 -5.57 -10.52 28.50
N PRO A 100 -4.77 -11.50 28.92
CA PRO A 100 -5.29 -12.80 29.33
C PRO A 100 -6.15 -12.70 30.61
N PRO A 101 -7.09 -13.64 30.81
CA PRO A 101 -7.45 -14.71 29.88
C PRO A 101 -8.31 -14.19 28.73
N LEU A 102 -8.02 -14.64 27.51
CA LEU A 102 -8.82 -14.25 26.34
C LEU A 102 -10.08 -15.10 26.21
N THR A 103 -11.14 -14.47 25.71
CA THR A 103 -12.37 -15.10 25.24
C THR A 103 -12.50 -14.89 23.75
N ALA A 104 -13.05 -15.86 23.02
CA ALA A 104 -13.39 -15.67 21.63
C ALA A 104 -14.39 -14.52 21.45
N GLY A 105 -14.37 -13.94 20.25
CA GLY A 105 -15.16 -12.78 19.87
C GLY A 105 -14.29 -11.63 19.38
N SER A 106 -14.93 -10.47 19.25
CA SER A 106 -14.30 -9.27 18.73
C SER A 106 -13.95 -8.29 19.85
N VAL A 107 -12.75 -7.72 19.76
CA VAL A 107 -12.25 -6.69 20.65
C VAL A 107 -11.94 -5.45 19.83
N THR A 108 -12.53 -4.32 20.24
CA THR A 108 -12.19 -3.00 19.72
C THR A 108 -11.17 -2.33 20.64
N GLY A 109 -10.25 -1.55 20.08
CA GLY A 109 -9.33 -0.72 20.85
C GLY A 109 -8.69 0.33 19.95
N THR A 110 -7.66 0.99 20.48
CA THR A 110 -7.01 2.11 19.80
C THR A 110 -5.55 1.80 19.52
N VAL A 111 -5.08 2.23 18.35
CA VAL A 111 -3.66 2.29 18.01
C VAL A 111 -3.26 3.76 17.92
N GLU A 112 -2.39 4.20 18.83
CA GLU A 112 -1.84 5.54 18.84
C GLU A 112 -0.69 5.65 17.82
N LEU A 113 -0.69 6.73 17.05
CA LEU A 113 0.35 7.11 16.12
C LEU A 113 0.97 8.43 16.58
N THR A 114 2.30 8.51 16.54
CA THR A 114 3.04 9.75 16.80
C THR A 114 3.81 10.08 15.53
N HIS A 115 3.47 11.19 14.88
CA HIS A 115 4.00 11.56 13.58
C HIS A 115 5.54 11.69 13.58
N GLU A 116 6.15 12.16 14.67
CA GLU A 116 7.62 12.29 14.75
C GLU A 116 8.36 10.94 14.64
N ASP A 117 7.72 9.85 15.07
CA ASP A 117 8.28 8.49 15.11
C ASP A 117 8.07 7.71 13.79
N LEU A 118 7.29 8.25 12.86
CA LEU A 118 6.81 7.52 11.67
C LEU A 118 7.19 8.27 10.40
N ARG A 119 7.58 7.57 9.34
CA ARG A 119 7.87 8.15 8.02
C ARG A 119 7.39 7.24 6.89
N GLY A 120 6.68 7.79 5.93
CA GLY A 120 6.08 7.07 4.81
C GLY A 120 4.98 6.14 5.26
N ARG A 121 5.21 4.85 5.07
CA ARG A 121 4.26 3.80 5.36
C ARG A 121 4.47 3.16 6.72
N VAL A 122 3.36 2.84 7.37
CA VAL A 122 3.31 2.05 8.59
C VAL A 122 2.44 0.83 8.35
N THR A 123 3.01 -0.35 8.55
CA THR A 123 2.26 -1.61 8.52
C THR A 123 1.76 -1.93 9.92
N LEU A 124 0.45 -2.16 10.06
CA LEU A 124 -0.17 -2.64 11.28
C LEU A 124 -0.58 -4.10 11.13
N THR A 125 -0.08 -4.97 11.99
CA THR A 125 -0.39 -6.41 11.94
C THR A 125 -0.91 -6.90 13.29
N PRO A 126 -2.09 -7.55 13.33
CA PRO A 126 -2.62 -8.15 14.55
C PRO A 126 -1.89 -9.45 14.86
N TYR A 127 -1.60 -9.69 16.13
CA TYR A 127 -1.05 -10.94 16.62
C TYR A 127 -1.73 -11.39 17.90
N LEU A 128 -1.93 -12.69 18.01
CA LEU A 128 -2.16 -13.37 19.27
C LEU A 128 -0.80 -13.81 19.79
N VAL A 129 -0.40 -13.34 20.96
CA VAL A 129 0.92 -13.62 21.53
C VAL A 129 0.84 -14.27 22.90
N ARG A 130 1.78 -15.15 23.22
CA ARG A 130 1.89 -15.75 24.55
C ARG A 130 2.41 -14.74 25.57
N THR A 131 1.72 -14.64 26.71
CA THR A 131 2.11 -13.68 27.78
C THR A 131 2.83 -14.32 28.95
N LYS A 132 2.76 -15.65 29.08
CA LYS A 132 3.38 -16.40 30.18
C LYS A 132 4.30 -17.49 29.66
N LYS A 133 5.45 -17.60 30.31
CA LYS A 133 6.38 -18.70 30.08
C LYS A 133 5.76 -20.01 30.56
N ARG A 134 6.00 -21.08 29.82
CA ARG A 134 5.63 -22.45 30.17
C ARG A 134 6.86 -23.34 30.11
N ASP A 135 6.76 -24.52 30.71
CA ASP A 135 7.78 -25.56 30.55
C ASP A 135 7.76 -26.08 29.11
N ASP A 136 8.94 -26.46 28.63
CA ASP A 136 9.15 -27.02 27.31
C ASP A 136 8.93 -28.54 27.39
N GLY A 137 8.11 -29.12 26.51
CA GLY A 137 7.75 -30.54 26.61
C GLY A 137 6.53 -31.02 25.83
N ASP A 138 5.84 -30.12 25.13
CA ASP A 138 4.79 -30.47 24.17
C ASP A 138 4.83 -29.48 22.98
N ASP A 139 3.87 -29.60 22.08
CA ASP A 139 3.86 -28.86 20.82
C ASP A 139 3.40 -27.40 20.95
N TYR A 140 3.08 -26.88 22.15
CA TYR A 140 2.63 -25.49 22.29
C TYR A 140 3.79 -24.52 22.56
N ALA A 141 3.64 -23.27 22.10
CA ALA A 141 4.62 -22.22 22.36
C ALA A 141 4.88 -22.05 23.88
N HIS A 142 6.15 -21.91 24.27
CA HIS A 142 6.54 -21.86 25.68
C HIS A 142 7.15 -20.54 26.13
N ARG A 143 7.56 -19.63 25.22
CA ARG A 143 8.18 -18.34 25.59
C ARG A 143 7.18 -17.20 25.49
N ILE A 144 7.41 -16.18 26.33
CA ILE A 144 6.69 -14.92 26.28
C ILE A 144 7.01 -14.22 24.94
N GLY A 145 5.99 -13.68 24.29
CA GLY A 145 6.11 -13.00 23.00
C GLY A 145 6.11 -13.93 21.78
N ASN A 146 6.06 -15.26 21.96
CA ASN A 146 5.83 -16.16 20.84
C ASN A 146 4.48 -15.81 20.19
N LYS A 147 4.51 -15.62 18.87
CA LYS A 147 3.32 -15.46 18.04
C LYS A 147 2.58 -16.80 18.02
N LEU A 148 1.27 -16.77 18.17
CA LEU A 148 0.41 -17.95 18.21
C LEU A 148 -0.55 -17.96 17.01
N ALA A 149 -0.99 -16.78 16.60
CA ALA A 149 -1.74 -16.55 15.38
C ALA A 149 -1.47 -15.12 14.90
N SER A 150 -1.74 -14.86 13.63
CA SER A 150 -1.71 -13.55 13.00
C SER A 150 -3.02 -13.29 12.26
N GLY A 151 -3.18 -12.07 11.77
CA GLY A 151 -4.23 -11.69 10.83
C GLY A 151 -3.63 -10.85 9.72
N PRO A 152 -4.44 -10.43 8.75
CA PRO A 152 -3.96 -9.65 7.62
C PRO A 152 -3.44 -8.30 8.09
N ALA A 153 -2.44 -7.77 7.40
CA ALA A 153 -1.88 -6.46 7.70
C ALA A 153 -2.73 -5.34 7.11
N TRP A 154 -2.73 -4.18 7.79
CA TRP A 154 -3.18 -2.91 7.23
C TRP A 154 -1.99 -2.02 6.92
N VAL A 155 -2.16 -1.20 5.89
CA VAL A 155 -1.21 -0.17 5.50
C VAL A 155 -1.78 1.20 5.87
N VAL A 156 -0.97 2.00 6.56
CA VAL A 156 -1.28 3.39 6.90
C VAL A 156 -0.17 4.28 6.36
N ASP A 157 -0.48 5.11 5.38
CA ASP A 157 0.45 6.12 4.88
C ASP A 157 0.33 7.36 5.79
N VAL A 158 1.42 7.68 6.50
CA VAL A 158 1.48 8.78 7.49
C VAL A 158 2.00 10.09 6.91
N ASP A 159 2.80 10.00 5.84
CA ASP A 159 3.29 11.11 5.01
C ASP A 159 3.39 10.62 3.55
N GLU A 160 3.58 11.55 2.61
CA GLU A 160 3.82 11.20 1.20
C GLU A 160 5.03 10.24 1.08
N PRO A 161 4.86 9.04 0.47
CA PRO A 161 5.84 7.96 0.55
C PRO A 161 7.21 8.38 0.01
N SER A 162 8.14 8.68 0.93
CA SER A 162 9.48 9.19 0.58
C SER A 162 10.39 8.21 -0.18
N THR A 163 9.96 6.97 -0.43
CA THR A 163 10.68 6.05 -1.33
C THR A 163 9.76 5.10 -2.08
N GLY A 164 9.50 5.41 -3.36
CA GLY A 164 9.27 4.39 -4.39
C GLY A 164 7.83 4.00 -4.71
N GLN A 165 6.83 4.71 -4.20
CA GLN A 165 5.60 4.95 -4.96
C GLN A 165 5.75 6.36 -5.56
N SER A 166 5.42 6.54 -6.84
CA SER A 166 5.52 7.88 -7.41
C SER A 166 4.38 8.70 -6.82
N THR A 167 4.71 9.85 -6.21
CA THR A 167 3.78 10.91 -5.78
C THR A 167 2.80 11.35 -6.89
N ASP A 168 3.14 10.98 -8.13
CA ASP A 168 2.40 11.29 -9.35
C ASP A 168 1.12 10.42 -9.54
N LEU A 169 0.96 9.30 -8.82
CA LEU A 169 -0.12 8.32 -9.09
C LEU A 169 -0.64 7.60 -7.83
N ASP A 170 -1.93 7.80 -7.49
CA ASP A 170 -2.67 6.93 -6.55
C ASP A 170 -2.97 5.57 -7.22
N ILE A 171 -2.14 4.57 -6.95
CA ILE A 171 -2.25 3.21 -7.50
C ILE A 171 -3.08 2.33 -6.57
N ARG A 172 -4.23 1.87 -7.05
CA ARG A 172 -5.13 0.97 -6.32
C ARG A 172 -5.06 -0.44 -6.86
N THR A 173 -5.20 -1.45 -6.00
CA THR A 173 -5.33 -2.85 -6.45
C THR A 173 -6.81 -3.20 -6.66
N LYS A 174 -7.13 -3.91 -7.74
CA LYS A 174 -8.50 -4.36 -8.05
C LYS A 174 -8.48 -5.66 -8.85
N SER A 175 -9.48 -6.52 -8.69
CA SER A 175 -9.61 -7.72 -9.54
C SER A 175 -10.26 -7.31 -10.86
N PHE A 176 -9.65 -7.69 -11.98
CA PHE A 176 -10.16 -7.36 -13.32
C PHE A 176 -11.08 -8.46 -13.85
N SER A 177 -11.09 -9.63 -13.19
CA SER A 177 -12.11 -10.67 -13.37
C SER A 177 -13.44 -10.33 -12.68
N GLU A 178 -13.54 -9.23 -11.93
CA GLU A 178 -14.81 -8.76 -11.35
C GLU A 178 -15.85 -8.49 -12.46
N PRO A 179 -17.10 -8.96 -12.28
CA PRO A 179 -18.19 -8.59 -13.18
C PRO A 179 -18.30 -7.07 -13.28
N ASP A 180 -18.53 -6.57 -14.50
CA ASP A 180 -18.70 -5.15 -14.82
C ASP A 180 -17.46 -4.25 -14.71
N PHE A 181 -16.26 -4.80 -14.47
CA PHE A 181 -15.03 -4.02 -14.61
C PHE A 181 -14.67 -3.83 -16.10
N PRO A 182 -14.35 -2.60 -16.56
CA PRO A 182 -14.18 -2.31 -17.98
C PRO A 182 -12.87 -2.86 -18.59
N ALA A 183 -11.88 -3.20 -17.76
CA ALA A 183 -10.61 -3.72 -18.24
C ALA A 183 -10.71 -5.22 -18.60
N ASN A 184 -9.86 -5.67 -19.52
CA ASN A 184 -9.72 -7.10 -19.80
C ASN A 184 -8.98 -7.78 -18.63
N GLU A 185 -9.39 -8.98 -18.23
CA GLU A 185 -8.74 -9.77 -17.17
C GLU A 185 -7.24 -10.03 -17.42
N ALA A 186 -6.81 -10.05 -18.68
CA ALA A 186 -5.40 -10.21 -19.03
C ALA A 186 -4.58 -8.93 -18.84
N ASN A 187 -5.21 -7.76 -18.68
CA ASN A 187 -4.50 -6.50 -18.49
C ASN A 187 -3.79 -6.49 -17.13
N THR A 188 -2.61 -5.87 -17.09
CA THR A 188 -1.86 -5.67 -15.85
C THR A 188 -2.34 -4.44 -15.08
N TRP A 189 -2.88 -3.45 -15.80
CA TRP A 189 -3.31 -2.18 -15.24
C TRP A 189 -4.42 -1.52 -16.08
N TYR A 190 -5.08 -0.52 -15.51
CA TYR A 190 -6.15 0.24 -16.15
C TYR A 190 -6.25 1.66 -15.58
N VAL A 191 -6.31 2.66 -16.45
CA VAL A 191 -6.58 4.06 -16.08
C VAL A 191 -8.07 4.35 -16.27
N ASP A 192 -8.78 4.56 -15.16
CA ASP A 192 -10.20 4.90 -15.14
C ASP A 192 -10.39 6.42 -14.99
N ILE A 193 -10.87 7.06 -16.05
CA ILE A 193 -11.23 8.49 -16.08
C ILE A 193 -12.74 8.72 -16.17
N THR A 194 -13.55 7.70 -15.90
CA THR A 194 -15.02 7.80 -15.97
C THR A 194 -15.54 8.89 -15.04
N ASN A 195 -14.93 9.03 -13.86
CA ASN A 195 -15.02 10.25 -13.06
C ASN A 195 -13.78 11.11 -13.31
N SER A 196 -13.92 12.13 -14.15
CA SER A 196 -12.78 12.99 -14.51
C SER A 196 -12.28 13.87 -13.36
N GLU A 197 -13.07 14.08 -12.30
CA GLU A 197 -12.65 14.82 -11.10
C GLU A 197 -11.69 14.00 -10.21
N SER A 198 -11.88 12.68 -10.21
CA SER A 198 -11.10 11.75 -9.40
C SER A 198 -10.78 10.51 -10.23
N PRO A 199 -9.81 10.62 -11.15
CA PRO A 199 -9.36 9.49 -11.94
C PRO A 199 -8.67 8.46 -11.04
N LYS A 200 -8.75 7.19 -11.43
CA LYS A 200 -8.20 6.08 -10.65
C LYS A 200 -7.29 5.24 -11.50
N LEU A 201 -6.10 4.92 -10.98
CA LEU A 201 -5.21 3.96 -11.58
C LEU A 201 -5.37 2.62 -10.86
N TYR A 202 -5.79 1.60 -11.59
CA TYR A 202 -5.93 0.26 -11.04
C TYR A 202 -4.82 -0.65 -11.54
N VAL A 203 -4.32 -1.50 -10.65
CA VAL A 203 -3.48 -2.63 -10.99
C VAL A 203 -4.22 -3.93 -10.67
N ASN A 204 -4.11 -4.87 -11.60
CA ASN A 204 -4.85 -6.10 -11.55
C ASN A 204 -4.29 -7.07 -10.50
N LYS A 205 -5.05 -7.30 -9.43
CA LYS A 205 -4.69 -8.22 -8.33
C LYS A 205 -4.85 -9.70 -8.69
N ASP A 206 -5.50 -10.03 -9.82
CA ASP A 206 -5.61 -11.41 -10.31
C ASP A 206 -4.26 -11.97 -10.76
N HIS A 207 -3.34 -11.08 -11.16
CA HIS A 207 -1.94 -11.43 -11.35
C HIS A 207 -1.24 -11.49 -9.99
N ALA A 208 -1.10 -12.69 -9.43
CA ALA A 208 -0.60 -12.91 -8.07
C ALA A 208 0.74 -12.23 -7.70
N TYR A 209 1.54 -11.85 -8.70
CA TYR A 209 2.80 -11.11 -8.48
C TYR A 209 2.62 -9.59 -8.37
N MET A 210 1.49 -9.03 -8.80
CA MET A 210 1.30 -7.57 -8.91
C MET A 210 0.98 -6.90 -7.58
N ALA A 211 0.06 -7.43 -6.77
CA ALA A 211 -0.28 -6.83 -5.49
C ALA A 211 0.93 -6.75 -4.53
N PRO A 212 1.72 -7.83 -4.34
CA PRO A 212 2.93 -7.76 -3.52
C PRO A 212 3.96 -6.74 -4.05
N LEU A 213 4.03 -6.54 -5.36
CA LEU A 213 4.94 -5.56 -5.96
C LEU A 213 4.48 -4.12 -5.75
N ILE A 214 3.21 -3.84 -5.44
CA ILE A 214 2.76 -2.49 -5.10
C ILE A 214 2.98 -2.23 -3.61
N ASP A 215 2.75 -3.25 -2.78
CA ASP A 215 2.75 -3.16 -1.32
C ASP A 215 4.15 -3.31 -0.68
N GLU A 216 5.16 -3.81 -1.42
CA GLU A 216 6.50 -4.06 -0.88
C GLU A 216 7.40 -2.79 -0.83
N ASP A 217 7.57 -2.19 0.35
CA ASP A 217 8.37 -0.96 0.54
C ASP A 217 9.91 -1.17 0.54
N ALA A 218 10.38 -2.42 0.48
CA ALA A 218 11.77 -2.75 0.79
C ALA A 218 12.74 -2.49 -0.38
N THR A 219 12.84 -1.25 -0.87
CA THR A 219 13.66 -0.81 -2.03
C THR A 219 15.13 -1.24 -2.01
N GLN A 220 15.71 -1.44 -0.82
CA GLN A 220 17.13 -1.83 -0.68
C GLN A 220 17.39 -3.33 -0.86
N THR A 221 16.36 -4.18 -0.80
CA THR A 221 16.52 -5.62 -0.99
C THR A 221 16.60 -5.97 -2.47
N PHE A 222 17.10 -7.17 -2.81
CA PHE A 222 17.04 -7.68 -4.19
C PHE A 222 15.60 -7.62 -4.74
N ARG A 223 14.61 -7.98 -3.92
CA ARG A 223 13.18 -7.90 -4.28
C ARG A 223 12.73 -6.46 -4.52
N GLY A 224 13.12 -5.51 -3.66
CA GLY A 224 12.81 -4.09 -3.87
C GLY A 224 13.43 -3.48 -5.12
N ARG A 225 14.62 -3.94 -5.54
CA ARG A 225 15.22 -3.49 -6.81
C ARG A 225 14.53 -4.12 -8.02
N VAL A 226 14.17 -5.41 -7.96
CA VAL A 226 13.33 -6.05 -8.98
C VAL A 226 12.00 -5.31 -9.09
N ARG A 227 11.37 -5.00 -7.94
CA ARG A 227 10.15 -4.18 -7.88
C ARG A 227 10.34 -2.84 -8.57
N SER A 228 11.40 -2.10 -8.25
CA SER A 228 11.65 -0.79 -8.87
C SER A 228 11.70 -0.87 -10.40
N VAL A 229 12.35 -1.90 -10.95
CA VAL A 229 12.40 -2.14 -12.40
C VAL A 229 11.03 -2.52 -12.96
N VAL A 230 10.27 -3.37 -12.28
CA VAL A 230 8.91 -3.76 -12.72
C VAL A 230 7.97 -2.55 -12.68
N LEU A 231 8.04 -1.73 -11.62
CA LEU A 231 7.25 -0.52 -11.48
C LEU A 231 7.58 0.52 -12.54
N ASP A 232 8.83 0.62 -12.99
CA ASP A 232 9.14 1.49 -14.13
C ASP A 232 8.57 0.92 -15.44
N THR A 233 8.61 -0.40 -15.61
CA THR A 233 8.09 -1.07 -16.81
C THR A 233 6.60 -0.82 -17.00
N ILE A 234 5.82 -0.80 -15.91
CA ILE A 234 4.38 -0.50 -15.96
C ILE A 234 4.09 0.99 -15.79
N GLY A 235 4.87 1.70 -14.97
CA GLY A 235 4.59 3.06 -14.54
C GLY A 235 4.90 4.11 -15.61
N ILE A 236 5.87 3.86 -16.49
CA ILE A 236 6.14 4.73 -17.65
C ILE A 236 4.93 4.77 -18.59
N PRO A 237 4.44 3.65 -19.16
CA PRO A 237 3.31 3.70 -20.07
C PRO A 237 2.02 4.18 -19.38
N MET A 238 1.82 3.88 -18.09
CA MET A 238 0.71 4.43 -17.31
C MET A 238 0.74 5.96 -17.27
N LEU A 239 1.87 6.56 -16.88
CA LEU A 239 2.02 8.01 -16.79
C LEU A 239 1.85 8.67 -18.16
N VAL A 240 2.40 8.08 -19.22
CA VAL A 240 2.19 8.57 -20.59
C VAL A 240 0.71 8.60 -20.94
N GLU A 241 -0.03 7.51 -20.69
CA GLU A 241 -1.48 7.47 -20.92
C GLU A 241 -2.22 8.51 -20.06
N PHE A 242 -1.79 8.72 -18.82
CA PHE A 242 -2.44 9.64 -17.89
C PHE A 242 -2.24 11.10 -18.30
N VAL A 243 -1.04 11.47 -18.75
CA VAL A 243 -0.74 12.79 -19.33
C VAL A 243 -1.55 13.04 -20.59
N VAL A 244 -1.65 12.04 -21.48
CA VAL A 244 -2.47 12.16 -22.71
C VAL A 244 -3.94 12.37 -22.38
N LYS A 245 -4.48 11.66 -21.38
CA LYS A 245 -5.86 11.84 -20.91
C LYS A 245 -6.08 13.21 -20.24
N ALA A 246 -5.11 13.69 -19.47
CA ALA A 246 -5.15 15.04 -18.90
C ALA A 246 -5.26 16.10 -19.99
N ALA A 247 -4.40 16.00 -21.00
CA ALA A 247 -4.35 16.90 -22.16
C ALA A 247 -5.65 16.84 -22.97
N GLU A 248 -6.16 15.64 -23.27
CA GLU A 248 -7.42 15.44 -23.99
C GLU A 248 -8.60 16.06 -23.24
N LEU A 249 -8.69 15.87 -21.91
CA LEU A 249 -9.75 16.45 -21.10
C LEU A 249 -9.66 17.98 -21.01
N ALA A 250 -8.45 18.54 -20.94
CA ALA A 250 -8.23 19.99 -20.94
C ALA A 250 -8.72 20.61 -22.27
N VAL A 251 -8.35 20.01 -23.41
CA VAL A 251 -8.79 20.45 -24.74
C VAL A 251 -10.31 20.32 -24.88
N ASN A 252 -10.89 19.17 -24.48
CA ASN A 252 -12.33 18.93 -24.63
C ASN A 252 -13.20 19.85 -23.78
N SER A 253 -12.71 20.24 -22.59
CA SER A 253 -13.42 21.17 -21.71
C SER A 253 -13.12 22.64 -22.00
N GLY A 254 -12.00 22.93 -22.66
CA GLY A 254 -11.52 24.28 -22.92
C GLY A 254 -10.86 24.93 -21.70
N GLU A 255 -10.58 24.18 -20.62
CA GLU A 255 -9.90 24.64 -19.42
C GLU A 255 -9.18 23.48 -18.71
N ILE A 256 -8.13 23.78 -17.94
CA ILE A 256 -7.54 22.81 -17.01
C ILE A 256 -8.34 22.89 -15.73
N LYS A 257 -9.24 21.92 -15.54
CA LYS A 257 -10.30 22.00 -14.53
C LYS A 257 -9.92 21.37 -13.19
N TYR A 258 -9.14 20.30 -13.22
CA TYR A 258 -8.83 19.48 -12.05
C TYR A 258 -7.35 19.53 -11.72
N GLU A 259 -7.03 19.54 -10.42
CA GLU A 259 -5.64 19.61 -9.91
C GLU A 259 -4.74 18.51 -10.48
N TRP A 260 -5.27 17.29 -10.64
CA TRP A 260 -4.49 16.20 -11.24
C TRP A 260 -4.11 16.47 -12.69
N GLN A 261 -4.92 17.20 -13.46
CA GLN A 261 -4.59 17.57 -14.84
C GLN A 261 -3.43 18.57 -14.84
N GLU A 262 -3.54 19.60 -13.99
CA GLU A 262 -2.50 20.61 -13.81
C GLU A 262 -1.17 19.95 -13.42
N ARG A 263 -1.18 19.05 -12.42
CA ARG A 263 0.00 18.27 -12.01
C ARG A 263 0.61 17.46 -13.14
N MET A 264 -0.20 16.77 -13.94
CA MET A 264 0.30 15.97 -15.07
C MET A 264 0.92 16.84 -16.17
N LEU A 265 0.31 17.99 -16.47
CA LEU A 265 0.74 18.86 -17.56
C LEU A 265 1.94 19.73 -17.16
N THR A 266 2.06 20.10 -15.87
CA THR A 266 3.12 20.98 -15.37
C THR A 266 4.23 20.22 -14.63
N GLU A 267 3.93 19.57 -13.51
CA GLU A 267 4.97 18.92 -12.69
C GLU A 267 5.58 17.68 -13.36
N VAL A 268 4.74 16.89 -14.04
CA VAL A 268 5.20 15.65 -14.71
C VAL A 268 5.76 15.95 -16.11
N CYS A 269 5.10 16.82 -16.88
CA CYS A 269 5.44 17.10 -18.28
C CYS A 269 5.61 18.60 -18.61
N GLY A 270 6.00 19.43 -17.66
CA GLY A 270 6.19 20.89 -17.88
C GLY A 270 7.25 21.22 -18.92
N ASP A 271 8.26 20.36 -19.11
CA ASP A 271 9.21 20.48 -20.24
C ASP A 271 8.54 20.36 -21.62
N VAL A 272 7.35 19.76 -21.68
CA VAL A 272 6.57 19.52 -22.90
C VAL A 272 5.50 20.61 -23.06
N PHE A 273 4.71 20.86 -22.02
CA PHE A 273 3.55 21.77 -22.10
C PHE A 273 3.80 23.18 -21.55
N GLY A 274 4.92 23.41 -20.85
CA GLY A 274 5.23 24.66 -20.16
C GLY A 274 4.71 24.71 -18.72
N ASP A 275 5.08 25.78 -18.02
CA ASP A 275 4.68 26.02 -16.61
C ASP A 275 3.24 26.54 -16.48
N ASP A 276 2.67 27.10 -17.55
CA ASP A 276 1.31 27.65 -17.62
C ASP A 276 0.64 27.22 -18.93
N PRO A 277 0.25 25.94 -19.04
CA PRO A 277 -0.24 25.38 -20.30
C PRO A 277 -1.66 25.83 -20.63
N GLU A 278 -1.86 26.39 -21.83
CA GLU A 278 -3.19 26.79 -22.31
C GLU A 278 -3.84 25.67 -23.17
N PRO A 279 -5.16 25.43 -23.06
CA PRO A 279 -5.86 24.40 -23.85
C PRO A 279 -5.66 24.52 -25.37
N ASP A 280 -5.58 25.73 -25.91
CA ASP A 280 -5.37 25.97 -27.33
C ASP A 280 -3.98 25.49 -27.80
N ASP A 281 -2.95 25.71 -26.99
CA ASP A 281 -1.59 25.23 -27.26
C ASP A 281 -1.51 23.70 -27.19
N ILE A 282 -2.16 23.11 -26.18
CA ILE A 282 -2.28 21.66 -26.04
C ILE A 282 -3.00 21.06 -27.26
N GLU A 283 -4.07 21.69 -27.75
CA GLU A 283 -4.80 21.24 -28.93
C GLU A 283 -3.89 21.16 -30.17
N GLU A 284 -3.05 22.17 -30.42
CA GLU A 284 -2.09 22.16 -31.53
C GLU A 284 -1.08 21.00 -31.43
N MET A 285 -0.67 20.63 -30.21
CA MET A 285 0.23 19.52 -29.95
C MET A 285 -0.44 18.15 -30.20
N LEU A 286 -1.73 18.03 -29.93
CA LEU A 286 -2.48 16.77 -30.12
C LEU A 286 -2.97 16.54 -31.56
N LYS A 287 -2.80 17.50 -32.48
CA LYS A 287 -3.25 17.35 -33.88
C LYS A 287 -2.49 16.24 -34.63
N PRO A 288 -3.11 15.58 -35.65
CA PRO A 288 -2.51 14.47 -36.42
C PRO A 288 -1.15 14.72 -37.12
N GLY A 289 -0.58 15.92 -37.09
CA GLY A 289 0.77 16.22 -37.58
C GLY A 289 1.83 16.39 -36.49
N SER A 290 1.41 16.72 -35.26
CA SER A 290 2.27 17.00 -34.11
C SER A 290 2.25 15.86 -33.09
N LEU A 291 1.14 15.10 -33.04
CA LEU A 291 0.88 14.08 -32.03
C LEU A 291 2.04 13.09 -31.83
N SER A 292 2.63 12.58 -32.92
CA SER A 292 3.75 11.63 -32.80
C SER A 292 4.98 12.25 -32.15
N ALA A 293 5.26 13.53 -32.40
CA ALA A 293 6.36 14.24 -31.76
C ALA A 293 6.03 14.47 -30.28
N THR A 294 4.81 14.97 -29.99
CA THR A 294 4.32 15.20 -28.63
C THR A 294 4.35 13.93 -27.78
N LEU A 295 3.93 12.78 -28.32
CA LEU A 295 3.99 11.50 -27.60
C LEU A 295 5.43 11.09 -27.27
N ASN A 296 6.38 11.29 -28.19
CA ASN A 296 7.80 11.02 -27.92
C ASN A 296 8.36 11.98 -26.85
N ASP A 297 7.93 13.23 -26.85
CA ASP A 297 8.36 14.24 -25.88
C ASP A 297 7.80 13.92 -24.48
N ILE A 298 6.52 13.54 -24.38
CA ILE A 298 5.90 13.04 -23.14
C ILE A 298 6.65 11.79 -22.65
N GLU A 299 6.86 10.79 -23.51
CA GLU A 299 7.58 9.59 -23.12
C GLU A 299 8.99 9.91 -22.62
N SER A 300 9.69 10.82 -23.29
CA SER A 300 11.02 11.27 -22.89
C SER A 300 11.02 12.03 -21.55
N ALA A 301 10.01 12.85 -21.29
CA ALA A 301 9.84 13.54 -20.01
C ALA A 301 9.59 12.53 -18.87
N VAL A 302 8.66 11.59 -19.05
CA VAL A 302 8.34 10.54 -18.08
C VAL A 302 9.55 9.63 -17.81
N GLN A 303 10.26 9.20 -18.86
CA GLN A 303 11.46 8.37 -18.71
C GLN A 303 12.58 9.11 -17.97
N ARG A 304 12.79 10.41 -18.21
CA ARG A 304 13.77 11.21 -17.47
C ARG A 304 13.38 11.31 -15.99
N ARG A 305 12.10 11.59 -15.70
CA ARG A 305 11.58 11.68 -14.33
C ARG A 305 11.79 10.38 -13.54
N ARG A 306 11.50 9.24 -14.15
CA ARG A 306 11.64 7.92 -13.49
C ARG A 306 13.05 7.33 -13.53
N SER A 307 13.89 7.75 -14.47
CA SER A 307 15.27 7.28 -14.64
C SER A 307 15.43 5.74 -14.61
N PRO A 308 14.68 4.98 -15.44
CA PRO A 308 14.62 3.51 -15.36
C PRO A 308 15.98 2.82 -15.51
N HIS A 309 16.90 3.45 -16.25
CA HIS A 309 18.27 2.97 -16.42
C HIS A 309 19.05 2.90 -15.09
N GLU A 310 18.78 3.79 -14.13
CA GLU A 310 19.40 3.74 -12.81
C GLU A 310 18.91 2.53 -12.01
N ASN A 311 17.61 2.22 -12.07
CA ASN A 311 17.03 1.08 -11.36
C ASN A 311 17.56 -0.24 -11.93
N ILE A 312 17.73 -0.33 -13.26
CA ILE A 312 18.38 -1.48 -13.90
C ILE A 312 19.84 -1.60 -13.45
N LYS A 313 20.61 -0.50 -13.46
CA LYS A 313 22.00 -0.49 -12.98
C LYS A 313 22.10 -0.98 -11.53
N ARG A 314 21.26 -0.43 -10.65
CA ARG A 314 21.17 -0.81 -9.24
C ARG A 314 20.83 -2.30 -9.07
N LEU A 315 19.96 -2.87 -9.91
CA LEU A 315 19.64 -4.30 -9.88
C LEU A 315 20.85 -5.17 -10.26
N LEU A 316 21.64 -4.75 -11.26
CA LEU A 316 22.79 -5.51 -11.75
C LEU A 316 23.98 -5.48 -10.76
N GLU A 317 24.21 -4.37 -10.07
CA GLU A 317 25.34 -4.19 -9.13
C GLU A 317 25.25 -5.07 -7.87
N LEU A 318 24.09 -5.62 -7.50
CA LEU A 318 23.95 -6.56 -6.38
C LEU A 318 24.40 -7.99 -6.70
N ASN A 319 24.53 -8.33 -7.99
CA ASN A 319 24.89 -9.67 -8.45
C ASN A 319 26.40 -9.82 -8.75
N THR A 320 27.21 -8.83 -8.37
CA THR A 320 28.68 -8.81 -8.46
C THR A 320 29.31 -8.63 -7.10
#